data_AF-A0A2H0Y7B3-F1
#
_entry.id   AF-A0A2H0Y7B3-F1
#
_cell.length_a   1.000
_cell.length_b   1.000
_cell.length_c   1.000
_cell.angle_alpha   90.00
_cell.angle_beta   90.00
_cell.angle_gamma   90.00
#
_symmetry.space_group_name_H-M   'P 1'
#
loop_
_entity.id
_entity.type
_entity.pdbx_description
1 polymer ?
#
loop_
_entity_poly.entity_id
_entity_poly.type
_entity_poly.pdbx_seq_one_letter_code
_entity_poly.pdbx_strand_id
1 'polypeptide(L)' 'MNLKLRALTKSIWVFHVSAGSCNNCDIETLDCFTPRFDVERFGIQLIGSVRHADALLITGAMNKKSIPR' A
#
# COMPACT_ATOMS: atom_id res chain seq x y z
N MET A 1 14.10 7.57 -19.13
CA MET A 1 13.91 6.85 -17.85
C MET A 1 14.68 5.53 -17.90
N ASN A 2 15.53 5.24 -16.90
CA ASN A 2 16.33 4.01 -16.84
C ASN A 2 15.41 2.76 -16.83
N LEU A 3 15.83 1.67 -17.46
CA LEU A 3 15.11 0.39 -17.52
C LEU A 3 14.68 -0.10 -16.13
N LYS A 4 15.57 0.02 -15.13
CA LYS A 4 15.29 -0.39 -13.74
C LYS A 4 14.12 0.38 -13.14
N LEU A 5 14.11 1.70 -13.34
CA LEU A 5 13.05 2.57 -12.86
C LEU A 5 11.72 2.27 -13.57
N ARG A 6 11.78 1.97 -14.87
CA ARG A 6 10.60 1.57 -15.66
C ARG A 6 9.98 0.26 -15.20
N ALA A 7 10.80 -0.74 -14.87
CA ALA A 7 10.32 -2.01 -14.34
C ALA A 7 9.60 -1.78 -13.01
N LEU A 8 10.23 -1.06 -12.09
CA LEU A 8 9.68 -0.83 -10.75
C LEU A 8 8.35 -0.05 -10.80
N THR A 9 8.25 1.01 -11.61
CA THR A 9 7.00 1.81 -11.73
C THR A 9 5.81 1.08 -12.36
N LYS A 10 6.02 -0.10 -12.97
CA LYS A 10 4.98 -0.88 -13.66
C LYS A 10 4.57 -2.15 -12.91
N SER A 11 5.15 -2.43 -11.76
CA SER A 11 4.91 -3.64 -10.99
C SER A 11 5.18 -3.40 -9.49
N ILE A 12 4.53 -2.40 -8.90
CA ILE A 12 4.75 -2.02 -7.50
C ILE A 12 3.93 -2.93 -6.60
N TRP A 13 4.58 -3.63 -5.67
CA TRP A 13 3.89 -4.37 -4.62
C TRP A 13 3.81 -3.56 -3.34
N VAL A 14 2.59 -3.44 -2.80
CA VAL A 14 2.27 -2.53 -1.69
C VAL A 14 1.81 -3.32 -0.48
N PHE A 15 2.41 -3.06 0.68
CA PHE A 15 1.93 -3.57 1.96
C PHE A 15 1.24 -2.45 2.75
N HIS A 16 -0.01 -2.68 3.12
CA HIS A 16 -0.81 -1.74 3.91
C HIS A 16 -0.45 -1.83 5.39
N VAL A 17 -0.22 -0.67 6.01
CA VAL A 17 0.08 -0.53 7.44
C VAL A 17 -0.95 0.42 8.07
N SER A 18 -1.86 -0.14 8.88
CA SER A 18 -2.79 0.65 9.68
C SER A 18 -2.09 1.17 10.94
N ALA A 19 -1.75 2.45 10.93
CA ALA A 19 -1.02 3.16 11.97
C ALA A 19 -1.97 4.08 12.76
N GLY A 20 -2.93 3.51 13.50
CA GLY A 20 -3.92 4.30 14.26
C GLY A 20 -5.03 4.86 13.37
N SER A 21 -5.61 4.00 12.54
CA SER A 21 -6.66 4.35 11.59
C SER A 21 -8.05 4.48 12.24
N CYS A 22 -8.90 5.31 11.64
CA CYS A 22 -10.36 5.34 11.88
C CYS A 22 -11.13 4.45 10.90
N ASN A 23 -10.45 3.55 10.20
CA ASN A 23 -10.93 2.67 9.13
C ASN A 23 -11.37 3.36 7.83
N ASN A 24 -11.55 4.69 7.81
CA ASN A 24 -12.01 5.39 6.62
C ASN A 24 -11.00 5.27 5.46
N CYS A 25 -9.72 5.56 5.72
CA CYS A 25 -8.66 5.40 4.71
C CYS A 25 -8.44 3.94 4.29
N ASP A 26 -8.76 2.97 5.16
CA ASP A 26 -8.58 1.55 4.87
C ASP A 26 -9.67 1.04 3.93
N ILE A 27 -10.91 1.52 4.11
CA ILE A 27 -12.03 1.27 3.18
C ILE A 27 -11.72 1.86 1.81
N GLU A 28 -11.24 3.10 1.74
CA GLU A 28 -10.84 3.73 0.47
C GLU A 28 -9.68 3.00 -0.21
N THR A 29 -8.74 2.46 0.58
CA THR A 29 -7.65 1.62 0.05
C THR A 29 -8.21 0.35 -0.60
N LEU A 30 -9.18 -0.31 0.05
CA LEU A 30 -9.85 -1.48 -0.53
C LEU A 30 -10.66 -1.09 -1.77
N ASP A 31 -11.33 0.07 -1.77
CA ASP A 31 -12.12 0.54 -2.90
C ASP A 31 -11.24 0.79 -4.13
N CYS A 32 -10.00 1.23 -3.94
CA CYS A 32 -9.04 1.35 -5.04
C CYS A 32 -8.79 0.01 -5.79
N PHE A 33 -8.91 -1.13 -5.10
CA PHE A 33 -8.78 -2.47 -5.71
C PHE A 33 -10.10 -3.02 -6.24
N THR A 34 -11.23 -2.33 -6.08
CA THR A 34 -12.48 -2.77 -6.68
C THR A 34 -12.47 -2.53 -8.19
N PRO A 35 -13.29 -3.25 -8.97
CA PRO A 35 -13.34 -3.11 -10.43
C PRO A 35 -13.66 -1.69 -10.92
N ARG A 36 -14.22 -0.83 -10.06
CA ARG A 36 -14.52 0.56 -10.40
C ARG A 36 -13.25 1.39 -10.61
N PHE A 37 -12.26 1.20 -9.75
CA PHE A 37 -11.00 1.96 -9.76
C PHE A 37 -9.83 1.15 -10.33
N ASP A 38 -9.82 -0.15 -10.05
CA ASP A 38 -8.92 -1.18 -10.58
C ASP A 38 -7.47 -0.67 -10.69
N VAL A 39 -6.80 -0.55 -9.54
CA VAL A 39 -5.38 -0.17 -9.53
C VAL A 39 -4.45 -1.30 -10.01
N GLU A 40 -4.93 -2.54 -10.06
CA GLU A 40 -4.13 -3.70 -10.50
C GLU A 40 -3.68 -3.58 -11.96
N ARG A 41 -4.46 -2.92 -12.82
CA ARG A 41 -4.07 -2.61 -14.22
C ARG A 41 -2.80 -1.77 -14.35
N PHE A 42 -2.44 -1.02 -13.31
CA PHE A 42 -1.18 -0.26 -13.27
C PHE A 42 0.00 -1.09 -12.74
N GLY A 43 -0.25 -2.36 -12.42
CA GLY A 43 0.72 -3.28 -11.81
C GLY A 43 0.87 -3.10 -10.30
N ILE A 44 -0.10 -2.45 -9.65
CA ILE A 44 -0.13 -2.28 -8.20
C ILE A 44 -0.81 -3.50 -7.59
N GLN A 45 -0.14 -4.19 -6.66
CA GLN A 45 -0.71 -5.35 -5.99
C GLN A 45 -0.58 -5.24 -4.47
N LEU A 46 -1.65 -5.54 -3.75
CA LEU A 46 -1.62 -5.62 -2.29
C LEU A 46 -1.00 -6.96 -1.86
N ILE A 47 0.05 -6.92 -1.05
CA ILE A 47 0.77 -8.11 -0.57
C ILE A 47 0.58 -8.30 0.94
N GLY A 48 0.53 -9.56 1.39
CA GLY A 48 0.30 -9.91 2.80
C GLY A 48 1.55 -9.96 3.68
N SER A 49 2.74 -9.71 3.13
CA SER A 49 4.00 -9.74 3.87
C SER A 49 4.89 -8.55 3.50
N VAL A 50 5.36 -7.82 4.50
CA VAL A 50 6.30 -6.69 4.34
C VAL A 50 7.57 -7.10 3.59
N ARG A 51 8.01 -8.35 3.72
CA ARG A 51 9.26 -8.84 3.10
C ARG A 51 9.20 -8.88 1.57
N HIS A 52 8.01 -8.90 1.00
CA HIS A 52 7.79 -8.92 -0.44
C HIS A 52 7.33 -7.55 -0.96
N ALA A 53 7.18 -6.54 -0.10
CA ALA A 53 6.66 -5.24 -0.51
C ALA A 53 7.77 -4.34 -1.07
N ASP A 54 7.46 -3.65 -2.16
CA ASP A 54 8.30 -2.58 -2.70
C ASP A 54 8.01 -1.23 -2.02
N ALA A 55 6.78 -1.05 -1.55
CA ALA A 55 6.31 0.17 -0.89
C ALA A 55 5.39 -0.13 0.30
N LEU A 56 5.41 0.78 1.28
CA LEU A 56 4.50 0.78 2.43
C LEU A 56 3.40 1.82 2.22
N LEU A 57 2.14 1.40 2.35
CA LEU A 57 0.98 2.29 2.32
C LEU A 57 0.46 2.46 3.74
N ILE A 58 0.85 3.57 4.36
CA ILE A 58 0.57 3.86 5.78
C ILE A 58 -0.70 4.69 5.87
N THR A 59 -1.64 4.25 6.69
CA THR A 59 -2.90 4.96 6.96
C THR A 59 -3.03 5.32 8.44
N GLY A 60 -3.80 6.36 8.75
CA GLY A 60 -4.05 6.81 10.12
C GLY A 60 -2.93 7.65 10.72
N ALA A 61 -3.06 7.94 12.03
CA ALA A 61 -2.10 8.73 12.78
C ALA A 61 -1.38 7.86 13.83
N MET A 62 -0.06 7.74 13.69
CA MET A 62 0.79 7.00 14.64
C MET A 62 0.55 7.49 16.07
N ASN A 63 0.33 6.56 17.00
CA ASN A 63 0.12 6.87 18.41
C ASN A 63 1.29 6.35 19.26
N LYS A 64 1.34 6.76 20.53
CA LYS A 64 2.42 6.36 21.46
C LYS A 64 2.55 4.84 21.64
N LYS A 65 1.49 4.06 21.43
CA LYS A 65 1.52 2.59 21.54
C LYS A 65 2.13 1.92 20.30
N SER A 66 2.17 2.62 19.17
CA SER A 66 2.77 2.12 17.92
C SER A 66 4.30 2.26 17.90
N ILE A 67 4.90 2.96 18.85
CA ILE A 67 6.36 3.11 18.97
C ILE A 67 6.94 1.86 19.66
N PRO A 68 8.10 1.34 19.19
CA PRO A 68 8.82 0.26 19.88
C PRO A 68 9.07 0.63 21.35
N ARG A 69 8.92 -0.34 22.24
CA ARG A 69 9.22 -0.17 23.67
C ARG A 69 10.71 -0.25 23.94
#